data_AF-A0A2V2FWL3-F1
#
_entry.id   AF-A0A2V2FWL3-F1
#
_cell.length_a   1.000
_cell.length_b   1.000
_cell.length_c   1.000
_cell.angle_alpha   90.00
_cell.angle_beta   90.00
_cell.angle_gamma   90.00
#
_symmetry.space_group_name_H-M   'P 1'
#
loop_
_entity.id
_entity.type
_entity.pdbx_description
1 polymer ?
#
loop_
_entity_poly.entity_id
_entity_poly.type
_entity_poly.pdbx_seq_one_letter_code
_entity_poly.pdbx_strand_id
1 'polypeptide(L)'
;MDFEAKTLSVNKTLIYSKDLIENSASYKINLSKTAKGSRVVPLTAEAVQALRMQRLQYEWLTSQIGTRKNLKSIKGFENLVFYTRMATSVSERSIVTAIKTVIRYSNKSRTEGGPEFAYFSQQTFRHTFATRCFEDGMLPKILQELLGHNSLEMTIWIYIPMLQRK
;
A
#
# COMPACT_ATOMS: atom_id res chain seq x y z
N MET A 1 -12.65 6.08 -4.60
CA MET A 1 -12.45 4.89 -5.44
C MET A 1 -13.74 4.67 -6.19
N ASP A 2 -13.63 4.38 -7.47
CA ASP A 2 -14.77 4.11 -8.35
C ASP A 2 -14.66 2.66 -8.83
N PHE A 3 -15.57 1.80 -8.35
CA PHE A 3 -15.58 0.39 -8.71
C PHE A 3 -16.20 0.13 -10.09
N GLU A 4 -17.05 1.03 -10.57
CA GLU A 4 -17.70 0.91 -11.89
C GLU A 4 -16.71 1.34 -12.98
N ALA A 5 -16.08 2.51 -12.80
CA ALA A 5 -15.01 2.98 -13.67
C ALA A 5 -13.68 2.23 -13.45
N LYS A 6 -13.58 1.38 -12.41
CA LYS A 6 -12.36 0.66 -12.00
C LYS A 6 -11.15 1.58 -11.82
N THR A 7 -11.34 2.71 -11.13
CA THR A 7 -10.27 3.68 -10.89
C THR A 7 -10.07 4.01 -9.41
N LEU A 8 -8.82 4.32 -9.06
CA LEU A 8 -8.42 4.78 -7.74
C LEU A 8 -7.81 6.17 -7.83
N SER A 9 -8.50 7.16 -7.25
CA SER A 9 -7.93 8.49 -7.04
C SER A 9 -7.01 8.47 -5.82
N VAL A 10 -5.73 8.79 -6.02
CA VAL A 10 -4.72 8.94 -4.97
C VAL A 10 -4.45 10.42 -4.81
N ASN A 11 -4.94 11.03 -3.73
CA ASN A 11 -4.85 12.50 -3.49
C ASN A 11 -4.46 12.87 -2.05
N LYS A 12 -4.35 11.88 -1.16
CA LYS A 12 -4.05 12.05 0.27
C LYS A 12 -3.18 10.89 0.74
N THR A 13 -2.37 11.15 1.76
CA THR A 13 -1.53 10.15 2.42
C THR A 13 -1.83 10.13 3.90
N LEU A 14 -2.08 8.94 4.43
CA LEU A 14 -2.19 8.73 5.87
C LEU A 14 -0.81 8.50 6.48
N ILE A 15 -0.49 9.23 7.56
CA ILE A 15 0.75 9.07 8.31
C ILE A 15 0.41 8.83 9.78
N TYR A 16 1.11 7.88 10.39
CA TYR A 16 1.11 7.72 11.84
C TYR A 16 2.38 8.36 12.40
N SER A 17 2.24 9.41 13.20
CA SER A 17 3.37 10.14 13.77
C SER A 17 3.23 10.29 15.28
N LYS A 18 4.35 10.23 16.00
CA LYS A 18 4.40 10.63 17.40
C LYS A 18 4.65 12.13 17.47
N ASP A 19 3.77 12.83 18.16
CA ASP A 19 4.01 14.19 18.57
C ASP A 19 4.99 14.17 19.76
N LEU A 20 6.15 14.79 19.56
CA LEU A 20 7.21 14.81 20.58
C LEU A 20 6.91 15.80 21.70
N ILE A 21 6.07 16.82 21.43
CA ILE A 21 5.72 17.87 22.39
C ILE A 21 4.61 17.35 23.31
N GLU A 22 3.57 16.76 22.72
CA GLU A 22 2.42 16.23 23.48
C GLU A 22 2.65 14.78 23.96
N ASN A 23 3.77 14.16 23.60
CA ASN A 23 4.09 12.74 23.81
C ASN A 23 2.94 11.79 23.38
N SER A 24 2.10 12.24 22.44
CA SER A 24 0.93 11.53 21.94
C SER A 24 1.24 10.97 20.55
N ALA A 25 0.58 9.89 20.14
CA ALA A 25 0.75 9.34 18.80
C ALA A 25 -0.61 9.29 18.10
N SER A 26 -0.67 9.85 16.89
CA SER A 26 -1.93 10.05 16.17
C SER A 26 -1.78 9.82 14.68
N TYR A 27 -2.91 9.51 14.05
CA TYR A 27 -3.05 9.44 12.61
C TYR A 27 -3.30 10.84 12.06
N LYS A 28 -2.52 11.23 11.05
CA LYS A 28 -2.63 12.52 10.36
C LYS A 28 -2.84 12.27 8.87
N ILE A 29 -3.77 12.98 8.25
CA ILE A 29 -3.98 12.96 6.80
C ILE A 29 -3.21 14.14 6.22
N ASN A 30 -2.21 13.86 5.40
CA ASN A 30 -1.53 14.86 4.61
C ASN A 30 -2.15 14.91 3.22
N LEU A 31 -2.58 16.09 2.81
CA LEU A 31 -2.98 16.33 1.42
C LEU A 31 -1.74 16.30 0.52
N SER A 32 -1.91 15.84 -0.72
CA SER A 32 -0.87 16.02 -1.73
C SER A 32 -0.61 17.52 -1.91
N LYS A 33 0.62 17.97 -1.64
CA LYS A 33 1.01 19.38 -1.74
C LYS A 33 1.08 19.89 -3.18
N THR A 34 1.05 19.00 -4.18
CA THR A 34 1.20 19.35 -5.60
C THR A 34 0.15 18.64 -6.45
N ALA A 35 -0.25 19.27 -7.55
CA ALA A 35 -1.17 18.69 -8.54
C ALA A 35 -0.66 17.33 -9.06
N LYS A 36 0.67 17.17 -9.24
CA LYS A 36 1.31 15.92 -9.66
C LYS A 36 1.19 14.76 -8.65
N GLY A 37 1.04 15.06 -7.35
CA GLY A 37 0.84 14.00 -6.36
C GLY A 37 -0.60 13.51 -6.27
N SER A 38 -1.55 14.23 -6.89
CA SER A 38 -2.91 13.75 -7.11
C SER A 38 -2.98 13.02 -8.45
N ARG A 39 -3.37 11.76 -8.46
CA ARG A 39 -3.46 10.96 -9.70
C ARG A 39 -4.61 9.97 -9.67
N VAL A 40 -4.98 9.48 -10.85
CA VAL A 40 -5.96 8.41 -11.02
C VAL A 40 -5.22 7.18 -11.54
N VAL A 41 -5.36 6.06 -10.83
CA VAL A 41 -4.74 4.79 -11.18
C VAL A 41 -5.84 3.82 -11.64
N PRO A 42 -5.75 3.25 -12.84
CA PRO A 42 -6.67 2.18 -13.25
C PRO A 42 -6.40 0.92 -12.43
N LEU A 43 -7.46 0.22 -12.07
CA LEU A 43 -7.42 -1.01 -11.27
C LEU A 43 -7.65 -2.21 -12.17
N THR A 44 -6.87 -3.26 -11.98
CA THR A 44 -7.14 -4.56 -12.61
C THR A 44 -8.39 -5.21 -12.01
N ALA A 45 -8.93 -6.24 -12.66
CA ALA A 45 -10.09 -6.97 -12.15
C ALA A 45 -9.79 -7.61 -10.78
N GLU A 46 -8.59 -8.14 -10.60
CA GLU A 46 -8.10 -8.76 -9.37
C GLU A 46 -7.98 -7.71 -8.26
N ALA A 47 -7.45 -6.52 -8.58
CA ALA A 47 -7.35 -5.43 -7.61
C ALA A 47 -8.75 -4.97 -7.16
N VAL A 48 -9.69 -4.82 -8.09
CA VAL A 48 -11.10 -4.50 -7.78
C VAL A 48 -11.71 -5.56 -6.86
N GLN A 49 -11.53 -6.84 -7.17
CA GLN A 49 -12.05 -7.93 -6.35
C GLN A 49 -11.45 -7.92 -4.94
N ALA A 50 -10.13 -7.79 -4.82
CA ALA A 50 -9.44 -7.73 -3.53
C ALA A 50 -9.94 -6.55 -2.68
N LEU A 51 -10.12 -5.38 -3.28
CA LEU A 51 -10.63 -4.19 -2.59
C LEU A 51 -12.10 -4.33 -2.17
N ARG A 52 -12.93 -5.00 -2.97
CA ARG A 52 -14.31 -5.33 -2.58
C ARG A 52 -14.35 -6.27 -1.37
N MET A 53 -13.55 -7.33 -1.39
CA MET A 53 -13.45 -8.27 -0.26
C MET A 53 -12.97 -7.57 1.00
N GLN A 54 -11.95 -6.71 0.88
CA GLN A 54 -11.44 -5.91 1.99
C GLN A 54 -12.52 -4.98 2.58
N ARG A 55 -13.35 -4.36 1.73
CA ARG A 55 -14.47 -3.52 2.17
C ARG A 55 -15.55 -4.32 2.91
N LEU A 56 -15.93 -5.50 2.41
CA LEU A 56 -16.90 -6.36 3.10
C LEU A 56 -16.40 -6.79 4.48
N GLN A 57 -15.11 -7.13 4.59
CA GLN A 57 -14.51 -7.46 5.89
C GLN A 57 -14.52 -6.24 6.84
N TYR A 58 -14.38 -5.01 6.32
CA TYR A 58 -14.45 -3.78 7.11
C TYR A 58 -15.86 -3.54 7.65
N GLU A 59 -16.85 -3.63 6.77
CA GLU A 59 -18.27 -3.48 7.10
C GLU A 59 -18.67 -4.52 8.17
N TRP A 60 -18.19 -5.76 8.02
CA TRP A 60 -18.36 -6.76 9.06
C TRP A 60 -17.68 -6.36 10.38
N LEU A 61 -16.41 -5.95 10.37
CA LEU A 61 -15.71 -5.61 11.62
C LEU A 61 -16.34 -4.40 12.33
N THR A 62 -16.77 -3.40 11.57
CA THR A 62 -17.42 -2.20 12.13
C THR A 62 -18.79 -2.50 12.71
N SER A 63 -19.54 -3.45 12.15
CA SER A 63 -20.80 -3.93 12.77
C SER A 63 -20.60 -4.53 14.17
N GLN A 64 -19.37 -4.92 14.51
CA GLN A 64 -19.01 -5.48 15.82
C GLN A 64 -18.53 -4.40 16.82
N ILE A 65 -18.48 -3.12 16.42
CA ILE A 65 -18.17 -2.04 17.35
C ILE A 65 -19.30 -1.95 18.39
N GLY A 66 -18.93 -1.91 19.66
CA GLY A 66 -19.88 -1.95 20.79
C GLY A 66 -20.16 -3.37 21.32
N THR A 67 -19.97 -4.42 20.51
CA THR A 67 -20.05 -5.82 21.00
C THR A 67 -18.76 -6.27 21.70
N ARG A 68 -17.63 -5.64 21.36
CA ARG A 68 -16.31 -5.91 21.95
C ARG A 68 -15.69 -4.63 22.50
N LYS A 69 -15.21 -4.68 23.75
CA LYS A 69 -14.61 -3.53 24.47
C LYS A 69 -13.41 -2.89 23.73
N ASN A 70 -12.68 -3.68 22.94
CA ASN A 70 -11.43 -3.26 22.30
C ASN A 70 -11.59 -2.78 20.86
N LEU A 71 -12.80 -2.86 20.27
CA LEU A 71 -13.08 -2.35 18.93
C LEU A 71 -13.49 -0.88 19.03
N LYS A 72 -12.66 0.00 18.48
CA LYS A 72 -12.91 1.44 18.47
C LYS A 72 -12.57 2.00 17.10
N SER A 73 -13.54 2.62 16.46
CA SER A 73 -13.28 3.45 15.28
C SER A 73 -12.54 4.71 15.70
N ILE A 74 -11.66 5.20 14.83
CA ILE A 74 -10.99 6.48 15.02
C ILE A 74 -11.81 7.53 14.29
N LYS A 75 -12.27 8.55 15.03
CA LYS A 75 -13.06 9.64 14.48
C LYS A 75 -12.33 10.30 13.30
N GLY A 76 -13.01 10.47 12.16
CA GLY A 76 -12.45 11.01 10.93
C GLY A 76 -11.75 10.00 10.00
N PHE A 77 -11.73 8.71 10.37
CA PHE A 77 -11.13 7.61 9.61
C PHE A 77 -12.12 6.46 9.36
N GLU A 78 -13.41 6.73 9.40
CA GLU A 78 -14.50 5.75 9.27
C GLU A 78 -14.66 5.20 7.85
N ASN A 79 -14.04 5.82 6.85
CA ASN A 79 -14.18 5.45 5.44
C ASN A 79 -12.87 4.91 4.85
N LEU A 80 -12.00 4.34 5.68
CA LEU A 80 -10.78 3.69 5.22
C LEU A 80 -11.04 2.26 4.74
N VAL A 81 -10.34 1.85 3.68
CA VAL A 81 -10.41 0.48 3.16
C VAL A 81 -9.55 -0.48 3.99
N PHE A 82 -8.40 -0.01 4.49
CA PHE A 82 -7.45 -0.85 5.23
C PHE A 82 -7.47 -0.55 6.73
N TYR A 83 -7.72 -1.59 7.52
CA TYR A 83 -7.87 -1.50 8.97
C TYR A 83 -7.18 -2.71 9.65
N THR A 84 -6.84 -2.55 10.91
CA THR A 84 -6.32 -3.61 11.76
C THR A 84 -7.46 -4.40 12.39
N ARG A 85 -7.16 -5.56 13.00
CA ARG A 85 -8.14 -6.36 13.76
C ARG A 85 -8.84 -5.59 14.90
N MET A 86 -8.33 -4.42 15.29
CA MET A 86 -8.90 -3.55 16.32
C MET A 86 -9.82 -2.45 15.76
N ALA A 87 -10.17 -2.50 14.47
CA ALA A 87 -10.95 -1.48 13.77
C ALA A 87 -10.28 -0.09 13.69
N THR A 88 -8.95 -0.06 13.82
CA THR A 88 -8.13 1.15 13.64
C THR A 88 -7.44 1.13 12.29
N SER A 89 -6.95 2.27 11.81
CA SER A 89 -6.22 2.31 10.55
C SER A 89 -4.95 1.45 10.58
N VAL A 90 -4.57 0.90 9.43
CA VAL A 90 -3.25 0.31 9.23
C VAL A 90 -2.18 1.41 9.30
N SER A 91 -1.07 1.10 9.97
CA SER A 91 0.14 1.94 10.00
C SER A 91 1.26 1.29 9.19
N GLU A 92 2.28 2.06 8.82
CA GLU A 92 3.48 1.53 8.15
C GLU A 92 4.12 0.39 8.95
N ARG A 93 4.23 0.55 10.28
CA ARG A 93 4.76 -0.50 11.16
C ARG A 93 3.98 -1.80 11.07
N SER A 94 2.65 -1.72 10.94
CA SER A 94 1.79 -2.89 10.77
C SER A 94 2.07 -3.61 9.46
N ILE A 95 2.30 -2.88 8.37
CA ILE A 95 2.64 -3.44 7.04
C ILE A 95 4.02 -4.12 7.09
N VAL A 96 5.03 -3.45 7.65
CA VAL A 96 6.38 -4.01 7.79
C VAL A 96 6.36 -5.30 8.60
N THR A 97 5.64 -5.32 9.73
CA THR A 97 5.50 -6.53 10.55
C THR A 97 4.78 -7.65 9.80
N ALA A 98 3.75 -7.34 9.01
CA ALA A 98 3.05 -8.32 8.19
C ALA A 98 3.98 -8.93 7.13
N ILE A 99 4.77 -8.11 6.42
CA ILE A 99 5.75 -8.58 5.43
C ILE A 99 6.79 -9.50 6.09
N LYS A 100 7.40 -9.08 7.21
CA LYS A 100 8.36 -9.92 7.96
C LYS A 100 7.75 -11.25 8.39
N THR A 101 6.49 -11.23 8.79
CA THR A 101 5.76 -12.43 9.20
C THR A 101 5.60 -13.39 8.04
N VAL A 102 5.17 -12.90 6.87
CA VAL A 102 5.03 -13.70 5.64
C VAL A 102 6.37 -14.33 5.27
N ILE A 103 7.44 -13.53 5.20
CA ILE A 103 8.80 -14.03 4.87
C ILE A 103 9.23 -15.14 5.83
N ARG A 104 9.05 -14.93 7.14
CA ARG A 104 9.39 -15.94 8.15
C ARG A 104 8.60 -17.24 7.94
N TYR A 105 7.30 -17.16 7.66
CA TYR A 105 6.49 -18.35 7.40
C TYR A 105 6.92 -19.05 6.11
N SER A 106 7.19 -18.31 5.04
CA SER A 106 7.69 -18.86 3.77
C SER A 106 9.04 -19.56 3.92
N ASN A 107 9.97 -19.01 4.71
CA ASN A 107 11.26 -19.65 4.99
C ASN A 107 11.10 -20.89 5.88
N LYS A 108 10.16 -20.88 6.83
CA LYS A 108 9.87 -22.04 7.70
C LYS A 108 9.25 -23.22 6.94
N SER A 109 8.41 -22.95 5.94
CA SER A 109 7.71 -23.99 5.18
C SER A 109 8.52 -24.54 4.00
N ARG A 110 9.82 -24.22 3.88
CA ARG A 110 10.62 -24.60 2.72
C ARG A 110 11.32 -25.95 2.92
N THR A 111 11.52 -26.64 1.80
CA THR A 111 12.42 -27.80 1.70
C THR A 111 13.84 -27.43 2.15
N GLU A 112 14.49 -28.34 2.89
CA GLU A 112 15.87 -28.19 3.34
C GLU A 112 16.81 -27.96 2.15
N GLY A 113 17.74 -27.00 2.28
CA GLY A 113 18.79 -26.71 1.29
C GLY A 113 18.47 -25.66 0.20
N GLY A 114 17.24 -25.13 0.11
CA GLY A 114 16.94 -24.02 -0.81
C GLY A 114 17.54 -22.67 -0.35
N PRO A 115 17.61 -21.63 -1.21
CA PRO A 115 18.05 -20.27 -0.82
C PRO A 115 16.95 -19.48 -0.10
N GLU A 116 17.24 -18.85 1.05
CA GLU A 116 16.28 -18.04 1.85
C GLU A 116 15.59 -16.94 1.06
N PHE A 117 14.29 -16.72 1.35
CA PHE A 117 13.59 -15.57 0.83
C PHE A 117 14.15 -14.32 1.50
N ALA A 118 14.77 -13.44 0.70
CA ALA A 118 15.39 -12.22 1.19
C ALA A 118 14.35 -11.22 1.70
N TYR A 119 14.76 -10.36 2.63
CA TYR A 119 13.90 -9.28 3.10
C TYR A 119 13.57 -8.30 1.96
N PHE A 120 12.30 -7.89 1.89
CA PHE A 120 11.83 -6.82 1.03
C PHE A 120 10.85 -5.92 1.80
N SER A 121 10.65 -4.69 1.32
CA SER A 121 9.78 -3.70 1.96
C SER A 121 8.52 -3.44 1.11
N GLN A 122 7.56 -2.67 1.64
CA GLN A 122 6.40 -2.30 0.83
C GLN A 122 6.77 -1.53 -0.45
N GLN A 123 7.89 -0.82 -0.44
CA GLN A 123 8.40 -0.07 -1.60
C GLN A 123 8.87 -1.04 -2.70
N THR A 124 9.29 -2.25 -2.35
CA THR A 124 9.67 -3.29 -3.32
C THR A 124 8.49 -3.66 -4.20
N PHE A 125 7.26 -3.75 -3.69
CA PHE A 125 6.08 -4.02 -4.53
C PHE A 125 5.88 -2.97 -5.61
N ARG A 126 6.10 -1.70 -5.28
CA ARG A 126 6.03 -0.59 -6.24
C ARG A 126 7.12 -0.69 -7.30
N HIS A 127 8.34 -1.07 -6.90
CA HIS A 127 9.43 -1.31 -7.85
C HIS A 127 9.11 -2.50 -8.76
N THR A 128 8.63 -3.61 -8.22
CA THR A 128 8.22 -4.78 -9.00
C THR A 128 7.12 -4.44 -10.00
N PHE A 129 6.09 -3.69 -9.60
CA PHE A 129 5.06 -3.21 -10.51
C PHE A 129 5.66 -2.39 -11.67
N ALA A 130 6.52 -1.43 -11.33
CA ALA A 130 7.19 -0.60 -12.33
C ALA A 130 8.04 -1.44 -13.29
N THR A 131 8.83 -2.37 -12.78
CA THR A 131 9.65 -3.27 -13.59
C THR A 131 8.79 -4.10 -14.53
N ARG A 132 7.69 -4.70 -14.06
CA ARG A 132 6.80 -5.51 -14.90
C ARG A 132 6.13 -4.69 -16.00
N CYS A 133 5.65 -3.49 -15.69
CA CYS A 133 5.10 -2.60 -16.72
C CYS A 133 6.12 -2.24 -17.79
N PHE A 134 7.38 -2.02 -17.40
CA PHE A 134 8.45 -1.72 -18.34
C PHE A 134 8.84 -2.94 -19.19
N GLU A 135 8.95 -4.12 -18.58
CA GLU A 135 9.20 -5.38 -19.30
C GLU A 135 8.12 -5.67 -20.35
N ASP A 136 6.88 -5.27 -20.06
CA ASP A 136 5.73 -5.38 -20.97
C ASP A 136 5.66 -4.25 -22.02
N GLY A 137 6.69 -3.40 -22.10
CA GLY A 137 6.81 -2.36 -23.12
C GLY A 137 6.05 -1.07 -22.84
N MET A 138 5.58 -0.84 -21.61
CA MET A 138 4.90 0.41 -21.24
C MET A 138 5.86 1.60 -21.37
N LEU A 139 5.37 2.68 -22.00
CA LEU A 139 6.14 3.91 -22.17
C LEU A 139 6.53 4.50 -20.81
N PRO A 140 7.80 4.90 -20.60
CA PRO A 140 8.28 5.47 -19.33
C PRO A 140 7.45 6.67 -18.85
N LYS A 141 6.90 7.46 -19.79
CA LYS A 141 6.07 8.61 -19.48
C LYS A 141 4.75 8.24 -18.81
N ILE A 142 4.06 7.22 -19.32
CA ILE A 142 2.81 6.70 -18.75
C ILE A 142 3.11 6.13 -17.36
N LEU A 143 4.20 5.39 -17.23
CA LEU A 143 4.60 4.78 -15.96
C LEU A 143 4.98 5.82 -14.90
N GLN A 144 5.62 6.92 -15.31
CA GLN A 144 5.89 8.07 -14.44
C GLN A 144 4.59 8.63 -13.83
N GLU A 145 3.54 8.78 -14.65
CA GLU A 145 2.23 9.31 -14.25
C GLU A 145 1.51 8.34 -13.30
N LEU A 146 1.51 7.04 -13.61
CA LEU A 146 0.92 6.00 -12.74
C LEU A 146 1.59 5.93 -11.36
N LEU A 147 2.92 6.06 -11.33
CA LEU A 147 3.69 6.06 -10.09
C LEU A 147 3.58 7.42 -9.35
N GLY A 148 3.34 8.52 -10.07
CA GLY A 148 3.35 9.87 -9.50
C GLY A 148 4.76 10.32 -9.12
N HIS A 149 5.77 10.01 -9.94
CA HIS A 149 7.14 10.51 -9.74
C HIS A 149 7.29 11.94 -10.26
N ASN A 150 7.97 12.78 -9.48
CA ASN A 150 8.18 14.18 -9.84
C ASN A 150 9.04 14.35 -11.10
N SER A 151 10.00 13.45 -11.33
CA SER A 151 10.88 13.40 -12.50
C SER A 151 10.85 12.04 -13.18
N LEU A 152 11.17 12.03 -14.48
CA LEU A 152 11.32 10.81 -15.25
C LEU A 152 12.56 10.03 -14.79
N GLU A 153 13.61 10.72 -14.36
CA GLU A 153 14.84 10.12 -13.81
C GLU A 153 14.54 9.22 -12.60
N MET A 154 13.71 9.65 -11.64
CA MET A 154 13.29 8.80 -10.52
C MET A 154 12.64 7.49 -10.97
N THR A 155 11.98 7.52 -12.13
CA THR A 155 11.33 6.36 -12.73
C THR A 155 12.39 5.48 -13.40
N ILE A 156 13.28 6.09 -14.19
CA ILE A 156 14.37 5.40 -14.90
C ILE A 156 15.37 4.74 -13.95
N TRP A 157 15.74 5.39 -12.83
CA TRP A 157 16.65 4.84 -11.82
C TRP A 157 16.18 3.49 -11.25
N ILE A 158 14.88 3.22 -11.25
CA ILE A 158 14.32 1.92 -10.84
C ILE A 158 14.67 0.81 -11.86
N TYR A 159 14.80 1.16 -13.15
CA TYR A 159 15.05 0.21 -14.23
C TYR A 159 16.53 0.05 -14.58
N ILE A 160 17.41 0.98 -14.17
CA ILE A 160 18.85 0.91 -14.47
C ILE A 160 19.44 -0.48 -14.14
N PRO A 161 19.14 -1.10 -12.98
CA PRO A 161 19.62 -2.45 -12.68
C PRO A 161 19.13 -3.54 -13.65
N MET A 162 18.03 -3.31 -14.38
CA MET A 162 17.47 -4.23 -15.38
C MET A 162 18.06 -4.01 -16.76
N LEU A 163 18.33 -2.75 -17.15
CA LEU A 163 18.98 -2.43 -18.43
C LEU A 163 20.42 -2.97 -18.49
N GLN A 164 21.09 -3.12 -17.35
CA GLN A 164 22.45 -3.68 -17.25
C GLN A 164 22.49 -5.22 -17.25
N ARG A 165 21.35 -5.90 -17.30
CA ARG A 165 21.25 -7.38 -17.28
C ARG A 165 20.97 -8.01 -18.66
N LYS A 166 21.03 -7.21 -19.73
CA LYS A 166 21.02 -7.69 -21.12
C LYS A 166 22.44 -7.72 -21.66
#